data_AF-I0I7V7-F1
#
_entry.id   AF-I0I7V7-F1
#
_cell.length_a   1.000
_cell.length_b   1.000
_cell.length_c   1.000
_cell.angle_alpha   90.00
_cell.angle_beta   90.00
_cell.angle_gamma   90.00
#
_symmetry.space_group_name_H-M   'P 1'
#
loop_
_entity.id
_entity.type
_entity.pdbx_description
1 polymer ?
#
loop_
_entity_poly.entity_id
_entity_poly.type
_entity_poly.pdbx_seq_one_letter_code
_entity_poly.pdbx_strand_id
1 'polypeptide(L)'
;MKDLVHWCENTIPGYRDAGYRVVFNLTAAFKSLQGYLNIMGMFYADEMVYIFETGSQLLSIPRLPLQVDIDALRESRMELAMMAQGHIFPFEQVASIPDGLLEIDNQGSATLSDWGALIWNRVKQDLLGEDLLPFPRLQYTDTFRKDFKDTARKERAELQEILAKVSGILEDNRGDTFALKRDGGLQYDVYTNKYTKDGRPIGHFRVSQSRRVSCTAEDGALRLRRYGEHSINDNP
;
A
#
# COMPACT_ATOMS: atom_id res chain seq x y z
N MET A 1 -13.81 10.96 2.70
CA MET A 1 -12.51 11.65 2.53
C MET A 1 -11.50 10.71 1.87
N LYS A 2 -11.41 9.43 2.28
CA LYS A 2 -10.65 8.36 1.59
C LYS A 2 -10.79 8.41 0.06
N ASP A 3 -12.02 8.49 -0.46
CA ASP A 3 -12.26 8.57 -1.92
C ASP A 3 -11.61 9.78 -2.60
N LEU A 4 -11.60 10.94 -1.92
CA LEU A 4 -11.00 12.15 -2.45
C LEU A 4 -9.46 12.05 -2.44
N VAL A 5 -8.88 11.54 -1.36
CA VAL A 5 -7.44 11.26 -1.27
C VAL A 5 -7.02 10.28 -2.37
N HIS A 6 -7.79 9.20 -2.52
CA HIS A 6 -7.57 8.20 -3.56
C HIS A 6 -7.69 8.80 -4.97
N TRP A 7 -8.68 9.66 -5.21
CA TRP A 7 -8.85 10.34 -6.50
C TRP A 7 -7.66 11.26 -6.79
N CYS A 8 -7.22 12.06 -5.81
CA CYS A 8 -6.07 12.95 -5.95
C CYS A 8 -4.80 12.17 -6.30
N GLU A 9 -4.51 11.10 -5.57
CA GLU A 9 -3.30 10.28 -5.79
C GLU A 9 -3.26 9.66 -7.19
N ASN A 10 -4.40 9.18 -7.70
CA ASN A 10 -4.45 8.48 -8.99
C ASN A 10 -4.65 9.40 -10.20
N THR A 11 -5.10 10.64 -9.98
CA THR A 11 -5.47 11.55 -11.06
C THR A 11 -4.45 12.66 -11.25
N ILE A 12 -4.02 13.31 -10.16
CA ILE A 12 -3.23 14.54 -10.22
C ILE A 12 -1.81 14.32 -10.77
N PRO A 13 -1.07 13.26 -10.38
CA PRO A 13 0.28 13.04 -10.92
C PRO A 13 0.30 13.00 -12.46
N GLY A 14 -0.67 12.34 -13.10
CA GLY A 14 -0.73 12.26 -14.56
C GLY A 14 -0.88 13.62 -15.25
N TYR A 15 -1.63 14.56 -14.66
CA TYR A 15 -1.71 15.93 -15.16
C TYR A 15 -0.39 16.69 -14.97
N ARG A 16 0.26 16.54 -13.81
CA ARG A 16 1.54 17.21 -13.55
C ARG A 16 2.65 16.70 -14.46
N ASP A 17 2.70 15.39 -14.69
CA ASP A 17 3.66 14.75 -15.61
C ASP A 17 3.46 15.21 -17.05
N ALA A 18 2.22 15.51 -17.44
CA ALA A 18 1.88 16.13 -18.73
C ALA A 18 2.12 17.65 -18.79
N GLY A 19 2.68 18.25 -17.73
CA GLY A 19 3.03 19.67 -17.69
C GLY A 19 1.87 20.61 -17.35
N TYR A 20 0.73 20.09 -16.91
CA TYR A 20 -0.38 20.94 -16.46
C TYR A 20 -0.09 21.54 -15.09
N ARG A 21 -0.58 22.77 -14.89
CA ARG A 21 -0.61 23.45 -13.60
C ARG A 21 -1.90 23.10 -12.86
N VAL A 22 -1.78 22.59 -11.64
CA VAL A 22 -2.89 22.15 -10.81
C VAL A 22 -3.25 23.24 -9.80
N VAL A 23 -4.47 23.78 -9.90
CA VAL A 23 -4.98 24.83 -9.00
C VAL A 23 -6.12 24.28 -8.15
N PHE A 24 -5.97 24.35 -6.84
CA PHE A 24 -7.00 23.99 -5.88
C PHE A 24 -7.79 25.24 -5.48
N ASN A 25 -9.05 25.34 -5.92
CA ASN A 25 -9.95 26.40 -5.51
C ASN A 25 -10.79 25.96 -4.30
N LEU A 26 -10.50 26.55 -3.15
CA LEU A 26 -11.11 26.18 -1.87
C LEU A 26 -12.31 27.06 -1.49
N THR A 27 -12.74 27.98 -2.35
CA THR A 27 -13.80 28.97 -2.10
C THR A 27 -15.11 28.34 -1.62
N ALA A 28 -15.54 27.25 -2.26
CA ALA A 28 -16.82 26.58 -1.99
C ALA A 28 -16.66 25.33 -1.10
N ALA A 29 -15.50 25.15 -0.47
CA ALA A 29 -15.28 24.02 0.42
C ALA A 29 -16.15 24.17 1.68
N PHE A 30 -16.79 23.07 2.09
CA PHE A 30 -17.46 23.03 3.38
C PHE A 30 -16.41 23.22 4.51
N LYS A 31 -16.72 24.05 5.51
CA LYS A 31 -15.74 24.50 6.53
C LYS A 31 -15.03 23.34 7.24
N SER A 32 -15.71 22.23 7.52
CA SER A 32 -15.09 21.07 8.17
C SER A 32 -14.09 20.32 7.27
N LEU A 33 -14.16 20.49 5.94
CA LEU A 33 -13.24 19.90 4.97
C LEU A 33 -12.05 20.82 4.67
N GLN A 34 -12.13 22.10 5.03
CA GLN A 34 -11.14 23.10 4.65
C GLN A 34 -9.75 22.78 5.20
N GLY A 35 -9.66 22.21 6.41
CA GLY A 35 -8.40 21.72 6.98
C GLY A 35 -7.77 20.59 6.16
N TYR A 36 -8.59 19.63 5.73
CA TYR A 36 -8.15 18.51 4.87
C TYR A 36 -7.65 19.00 3.52
N LEU A 37 -8.46 19.84 2.86
CA LEU A 37 -8.16 20.34 1.53
C LEU A 37 -6.93 21.25 1.49
N ASN A 38 -6.68 22.02 2.56
CA ASN A 38 -5.44 22.79 2.69
C ASN A 38 -4.22 21.87 2.66
N ILE A 39 -4.18 20.82 3.48
CA ILE A 39 -3.03 19.89 3.53
C ILE A 39 -2.92 19.10 2.22
N MET A 40 -4.03 18.64 1.65
CA MET A 40 -4.02 18.00 0.33
C MET A 40 -3.46 18.95 -0.74
N GLY A 41 -3.85 20.22 -0.72
CA GLY A 41 -3.31 21.22 -1.63
C GLY A 41 -1.81 21.48 -1.42
N MET A 42 -1.31 21.37 -0.19
CA MET A 42 0.14 21.41 0.07
C MET A 42 0.89 20.28 -0.66
N PHE A 43 0.30 19.08 -0.75
CA PHE A 43 0.93 17.93 -1.41
C PHE A 43 0.73 17.91 -2.93
N TYR A 44 -0.47 18.22 -3.39
CA TYR A 44 -0.89 17.91 -4.77
C TYR A 44 -0.99 19.13 -5.70
N ALA A 45 -1.30 20.32 -5.17
CA ALA A 45 -1.54 21.50 -5.98
C ALA A 45 -0.25 22.27 -6.26
N ASP A 46 -0.17 22.95 -7.40
CA ASP A 46 0.86 23.96 -7.64
C ASP A 46 0.47 25.29 -6.98
N GLU A 47 -0.83 25.59 -6.94
CA GLU A 47 -1.41 26.78 -6.32
C GLU A 47 -2.71 26.44 -5.58
N MET A 48 -2.95 27.11 -4.45
CA MET A 48 -4.23 27.07 -3.75
C MET A 48 -4.82 28.47 -3.70
N VAL A 49 -6.11 28.59 -3.96
CA VAL A 49 -6.82 29.87 -4.02
C VAL A 49 -8.14 29.82 -3.26
N TYR A 50 -8.57 30.97 -2.76
CA TYR A 50 -9.82 31.15 -2.03
C TYR A 50 -10.40 32.54 -2.30
N ILE A 51 -11.72 32.64 -2.48
CA ILE A 51 -12.45 33.91 -2.55
C ILE A 51 -13.26 34.02 -1.26
N PHE A 52 -13.14 35.16 -0.58
CA PHE A 52 -13.91 35.42 0.64
C PHE A 52 -15.37 35.68 0.30
N GLU A 53 -16.32 35.16 1.09
CA GLU A 53 -17.77 35.27 0.83
C GLU A 53 -18.23 36.73 0.63
N THR A 54 -17.57 37.68 1.29
CA THR A 54 -17.89 39.11 1.27
C THR A 54 -17.07 39.93 0.27
N GLY A 55 -16.19 39.28 -0.50
CA GLY A 55 -15.27 39.94 -1.42
C GLY A 55 -15.24 39.32 -2.82
N SER A 56 -14.65 40.02 -3.78
CA SER A 56 -14.42 39.53 -5.15
C SER A 56 -12.96 39.20 -5.44
N GLN A 57 -12.09 39.36 -4.45
CA GLN A 57 -10.65 39.14 -4.59
C GLN A 57 -10.30 37.66 -4.47
N LEU A 58 -9.53 37.16 -5.42
CA LEU A 58 -8.89 35.86 -5.34
C LEU A 58 -7.66 35.96 -4.44
N LEU A 59 -7.69 35.25 -3.31
CA LEU A 59 -6.58 35.16 -2.38
C LEU A 59 -5.80 33.89 -2.66
N SER A 60 -4.48 34.02 -2.78
CA SER A 60 -3.58 32.87 -2.83
C SER A 60 -3.29 32.40 -1.41
N ILE A 61 -3.42 31.10 -1.16
CA ILE A 61 -3.05 30.48 0.12
C ILE A 61 -1.58 30.06 0.01
N PRO A 62 -0.67 30.63 0.83
CA PRO A 62 0.74 30.28 0.78
C PRO A 62 0.97 28.79 1.01
N ARG A 63 1.81 28.19 0.16
CA ARG A 63 2.21 26.80 0.34
C ARG A 63 3.38 26.68 1.29
N LEU A 64 3.25 25.80 2.28
CA LEU A 64 4.38 25.37 3.10
C LEU A 64 5.02 24.13 2.45
N PRO A 65 6.36 24.07 2.36
CA PRO A 65 7.03 22.84 1.99
C PRO A 65 6.83 21.82 3.12
N LEU A 66 6.03 20.78 2.85
CA LEU A 66 5.80 19.69 3.79
C LEU A 66 6.54 18.45 3.30
N GLN A 67 7.28 17.82 4.21
CA GLN A 67 7.83 16.48 4.06
C GLN A 67 7.33 15.60 5.18
N VAL A 68 7.06 14.35 4.85
CA VAL A 68 6.75 13.32 5.84
C VAL A 68 8.07 12.81 6.41
N ASP A 69 8.15 12.70 7.72
CA ASP A 69 9.25 12.00 8.38
C ASP A 69 9.12 10.49 8.13
N ILE A 70 9.86 10.00 7.15
CA ILE A 70 9.87 8.59 6.75
C ILE A 70 10.49 7.71 7.85
N ASP A 71 11.51 8.23 8.54
CA ASP A 71 12.23 7.47 9.56
C ASP A 71 11.32 7.14 10.74
N ALA A 72 10.44 8.08 11.12
CA ALA A 72 9.42 7.87 12.15
C ALA A 72 8.42 6.74 11.82
N LEU A 73 8.26 6.37 10.55
CA LEU A 73 7.32 5.34 10.10
C LEU A 73 8.01 4.01 9.77
N ARG A 74 9.34 3.94 9.86
CA ARG A 74 10.10 2.78 9.40
C ARG A 74 9.78 1.52 10.20
N GLU A 75 9.65 1.64 11.52
CA GLU A 75 9.39 0.51 12.42
C GLU A 75 7.99 -0.08 12.24
N SER A 76 7.01 0.73 11.82
CA SER A 76 5.61 0.32 11.64
C SER A 76 5.19 0.11 10.18
N ARG A 77 6.15 0.16 9.25
CA ARG A 77 5.86 0.12 7.80
C ARG A 77 5.21 -1.19 7.34
N MET A 78 5.38 -2.29 8.07
CA MET A 78 4.73 -3.57 7.77
C MET A 78 3.23 -3.49 8.09
N GLU A 79 2.90 -3.01 9.28
CA GLU A 79 1.55 -2.84 9.78
C GLU A 79 0.80 -1.81 8.93
N LEU A 80 1.44 -0.67 8.61
CA LEU A 80 0.90 0.34 7.70
C LEU A 80 0.59 -0.25 6.31
N ALA A 81 1.50 -1.08 5.77
CA ALA A 81 1.27 -1.74 4.48
C ALA A 81 0.10 -2.72 4.53
N MET A 82 -0.03 -3.52 5.59
CA MET A 82 -1.12 -4.47 5.76
C MET A 82 -2.47 -3.76 5.93
N MET A 83 -2.54 -2.71 6.76
CA MET A 83 -3.74 -1.89 6.92
C MET A 83 -4.14 -1.19 5.62
N ALA A 84 -3.17 -0.73 4.82
CA ALA A 84 -3.44 -0.16 3.49
C ALA A 84 -4.05 -1.17 2.51
N GLN A 85 -3.86 -2.47 2.73
CA GLN A 85 -4.49 -3.55 1.98
C GLN A 85 -5.78 -4.06 2.63
N GLY A 86 -6.24 -3.42 3.70
CA GLY A 86 -7.52 -3.70 4.36
C GLY A 86 -7.45 -4.62 5.58
N HIS A 87 -6.25 -5.06 5.99
CA HIS A 87 -6.11 -5.84 7.22
C HIS A 87 -6.42 -4.98 8.45
N ILE A 88 -7.01 -5.59 9.47
CA ILE A 88 -7.46 -4.92 10.69
C ILE A 88 -6.64 -5.46 11.86
N PHE A 89 -5.92 -4.58 12.57
CA PHE A 89 -5.16 -4.96 13.76
C PHE A 89 -5.96 -4.66 15.04
N PRO A 90 -5.78 -5.43 16.11
CA PRO A 90 -6.08 -4.93 17.45
C PRO A 90 -5.19 -3.72 17.77
N PHE A 91 -5.76 -2.65 18.34
CA PHE A 91 -5.03 -1.41 18.62
C PHE A 91 -3.76 -1.64 19.45
N GLU A 92 -3.78 -2.59 20.38
CA GLU A 92 -2.64 -2.90 21.24
C GLU A 92 -1.39 -3.33 20.45
N GLN A 93 -1.57 -3.91 19.26
CA GLN A 93 -0.46 -4.34 18.41
C GLN A 93 0.15 -3.18 17.61
N VAL A 94 -0.60 -2.09 17.44
CA VAL A 94 -0.21 -0.93 16.61
C VAL A 94 -0.16 0.37 17.41
N ALA A 95 -0.18 0.30 18.75
CA ALA A 95 -0.21 1.46 19.63
C ALA A 95 1.04 2.37 19.53
N SER A 96 2.12 1.89 18.91
CA SER A 96 3.31 2.69 18.60
C SER A 96 3.12 3.62 17.39
N ILE A 97 2.12 3.35 16.54
CA ILE A 97 1.81 4.19 15.37
C ILE A 97 1.12 5.47 15.87
N PRO A 98 1.53 6.66 15.40
CA PRO A 98 0.86 7.91 15.75
C PRO A 98 -0.65 7.84 15.53
N ASP A 99 -1.41 8.26 16.55
CA ASP A 99 -2.88 8.19 16.60
C ASP A 99 -3.56 8.84 15.38
N GLY A 100 -3.01 9.96 14.89
CA GLY A 100 -3.52 10.64 13.70
C GLY A 100 -3.50 9.78 12.42
N LEU A 101 -2.68 8.73 12.36
CA LEU A 101 -2.63 7.80 11.23
C LEU A 101 -3.62 6.62 11.39
N LEU A 102 -4.23 6.47 12.56
CA LEU A 102 -5.11 5.36 12.90
C LEU A 102 -6.56 5.81 13.05
N GLU A 103 -7.46 4.91 12.68
CA GLU A 103 -8.89 4.99 12.97
C GLU A 103 -9.23 3.76 13.81
N ILE A 104 -9.73 4.00 15.02
CA ILE A 104 -10.02 2.95 16.02
C ILE A 104 -11.53 2.89 16.22
N ASP A 105 -12.11 1.70 16.04
CA ASP A 105 -13.53 1.48 16.30
C ASP A 105 -13.84 1.24 17.79
N ASN A 106 -15.12 1.14 18.12
CA ASN A 106 -15.57 0.91 19.50
C ASN A 106 -15.18 -0.47 20.07
N GLN A 107 -14.67 -1.38 19.25
CA GLN A 107 -14.23 -2.72 19.64
C GLN A 107 -12.71 -2.79 19.85
N GLY A 108 -11.99 -1.68 19.62
CA GLY A 108 -10.53 -1.63 19.71
C GLY A 108 -9.82 -2.08 18.43
N SER A 109 -10.54 -2.18 17.32
CA SER A 109 -9.96 -2.53 16.02
C SER A 109 -9.39 -1.28 15.35
N ALA A 110 -8.15 -1.36 14.89
CA ALA A 110 -7.40 -0.27 14.27
C ALA A 110 -7.25 -0.49 12.76
N THR A 111 -7.49 0.58 12.00
CA THR A 111 -7.25 0.67 10.55
C THR A 111 -6.54 1.98 10.21
N LEU A 112 -6.12 2.18 8.96
CA LEU A 112 -5.62 3.49 8.53
C LEU A 112 -6.75 4.53 8.50
N SER A 113 -6.49 5.66 9.15
CA SER A 113 -7.33 6.86 9.03
C SER A 113 -7.23 7.48 7.63
N ASP A 114 -8.06 8.48 7.33
CA ASP A 114 -7.93 9.31 6.13
C ASP A 114 -6.54 9.94 6.00
N TRP A 115 -6.00 10.46 7.11
CA TRP A 115 -4.64 11.01 7.17
C TRP A 115 -3.59 9.92 7.03
N GLY A 116 -3.79 8.77 7.67
CA GLY A 116 -2.94 7.59 7.53
C GLY A 116 -2.80 7.16 6.07
N ALA A 117 -3.92 7.05 5.35
CA ALA A 117 -3.93 6.70 3.94
C ALA A 117 -3.22 7.75 3.07
N LEU A 118 -3.47 9.04 3.34
CA LEU A 118 -2.81 10.14 2.63
C LEU A 118 -1.29 10.08 2.83
N ILE A 119 -0.84 10.00 4.07
CA ILE A 119 0.59 9.98 4.42
C ILE A 119 1.25 8.72 3.86
N TRP A 120 0.62 7.55 4.02
CA TRP A 120 1.12 6.28 3.47
C TRP A 120 1.35 6.35 1.97
N ASN A 121 0.39 6.88 1.20
CA ASN A 121 0.54 7.01 -0.26
C ASN A 121 1.75 7.86 -0.67
N ARG A 122 2.14 8.84 0.15
CA ARG A 122 3.32 9.69 -0.11
C ARG A 122 4.64 8.97 0.11
N VAL A 123 4.70 8.02 1.04
CA VAL A 123 5.97 7.41 1.50
C VAL A 123 6.12 5.93 1.18
N LYS A 124 5.04 5.23 0.79
CA LYS A 124 5.05 3.78 0.62
C LYS A 124 6.09 3.29 -0.39
N GLN A 125 6.31 4.03 -1.47
CA GLN A 125 7.30 3.67 -2.49
C GLN A 125 8.72 3.70 -1.95
N ASP A 126 9.03 4.66 -1.07
CA ASP A 126 10.32 4.76 -0.43
C ASP A 126 10.50 3.66 0.61
N LEU A 127 9.53 3.51 1.53
CA LEU A 127 9.57 2.54 2.63
C LEU A 127 9.57 1.08 2.14
N LEU A 128 8.70 0.75 1.19
CA LEU A 128 8.57 -0.60 0.67
C LEU A 128 9.62 -0.94 -0.39
N GLY A 129 10.35 0.05 -0.90
CA GLY A 129 11.47 -0.16 -1.79
C GLY A 129 12.77 -0.58 -1.10
N GLU A 130 12.83 -0.48 0.23
CA GLU A 130 14.01 -0.82 1.05
C GLU A 130 14.17 -2.36 1.20
N ASP A 131 14.28 -2.84 2.44
CA ASP A 131 14.47 -4.25 2.77
C ASP A 131 13.15 -5.02 2.73
N LEU A 132 13.27 -6.34 2.51
CA LEU A 132 12.15 -7.26 2.51
C LEU A 132 11.56 -7.38 3.92
N LEU A 133 10.27 -7.08 4.04
CA LEU A 133 9.54 -7.04 5.30
C LEU A 133 9.14 -8.42 5.81
N PRO A 134 9.15 -8.63 7.14
CA PRO A 134 8.83 -9.92 7.76
C PRO A 134 7.31 -10.13 7.90
N PHE A 135 6.55 -10.04 6.80
CA PHE A 135 5.10 -10.20 6.81
C PHE A 135 4.66 -11.54 7.45
N PRO A 136 3.65 -11.52 8.35
CA PRO A 136 3.07 -12.73 8.93
C PRO A 136 2.65 -13.74 7.87
N ARG A 137 2.75 -15.04 8.19
CA ARG A 137 2.39 -16.16 7.30
C ARG A 137 3.18 -16.23 5.98
N LEU A 138 4.22 -15.41 5.80
CA LEU A 138 5.10 -15.48 4.64
C LEU A 138 6.50 -15.90 5.08
N GLN A 139 7.02 -16.94 4.43
CA GLN A 139 8.39 -17.42 4.61
C GLN A 139 9.16 -17.23 3.31
N TYR A 140 10.34 -16.64 3.39
CA TYR A 140 11.14 -16.34 2.20
C TYR A 140 12.32 -17.29 2.07
N THR A 141 12.38 -18.04 0.96
CA THR A 141 13.59 -18.82 0.63
C THR A 141 14.75 -17.91 0.21
N ASP A 142 15.97 -18.44 0.23
CA ASP A 142 17.15 -17.70 -0.23
C ASP A 142 17.04 -17.28 -1.70
N THR A 143 16.42 -18.11 -2.54
CA THR A 143 16.15 -17.78 -3.94
C THR A 143 15.20 -16.59 -4.08
N PHE A 144 14.12 -16.55 -3.28
CA PHE A 144 13.19 -15.42 -3.29
C PHE A 144 13.88 -14.14 -2.81
N ARG A 145 14.67 -14.24 -1.74
CA ARG A 145 15.46 -13.12 -1.20
C ARG A 145 16.46 -12.59 -2.24
N LYS A 146 17.05 -13.46 -3.04
CA LYS A 146 17.91 -13.07 -4.15
C LYS A 146 17.12 -12.36 -5.26
N ASP A 147 16.01 -12.95 -5.72
CA ASP A 147 15.14 -12.34 -6.73
C ASP A 147 14.66 -10.93 -6.28
N PHE A 148 14.32 -10.75 -5.00
CA PHE A 148 13.96 -9.46 -4.42
C PHE A 148 15.12 -8.45 -4.47
N LYS A 149 16.33 -8.87 -4.09
CA LYS A 149 17.52 -8.00 -4.14
C LYS A 149 17.90 -7.60 -5.57
N ASP A 150 17.68 -8.47 -6.53
CA ASP A 150 17.98 -8.19 -7.95
C ASP A 150 16.88 -7.33 -8.63
N THR A 151 15.76 -7.08 -7.94
CA THR A 151 14.62 -6.27 -8.42
C THR A 151 14.83 -4.77 -8.17
N ALA A 152 14.36 -3.91 -9.08
CA ALA A 152 14.43 -2.46 -8.95
C ALA A 152 13.57 -1.93 -7.78
N ARG A 153 13.97 -0.81 -7.16
CA ARG A 153 13.31 -0.25 -5.96
C ARG A 153 11.79 -0.08 -6.10
N LYS A 154 11.33 0.44 -7.24
CA LYS A 154 9.90 0.61 -7.54
C LYS A 154 9.15 -0.74 -7.57
N GLU A 155 9.70 -1.72 -8.27
CA GLU A 155 9.11 -3.06 -8.37
C GLU A 155 9.12 -3.80 -7.03
N ARG A 156 10.12 -3.54 -6.17
CA ARG A 156 10.11 -4.05 -4.78
C ARG A 156 8.92 -3.50 -4.01
N ALA A 157 8.65 -2.19 -4.11
CA ALA A 157 7.51 -1.58 -3.44
C ALA A 157 6.19 -2.22 -3.91
N GLU A 158 6.00 -2.37 -5.22
CA GLU A 158 4.84 -3.05 -5.81
C GLU A 158 4.70 -4.49 -5.30
N LEU A 159 5.79 -5.26 -5.26
CA LEU A 159 5.81 -6.60 -4.69
C LEU A 159 5.39 -6.59 -3.22
N GLN A 160 5.97 -5.73 -2.39
CA GLN A 160 5.68 -5.70 -0.96
C GLN A 160 4.24 -5.27 -0.66
N GLU A 161 3.62 -4.40 -1.47
CA GLU A 161 2.17 -4.10 -1.36
C GLU A 161 1.33 -5.37 -1.56
N ILE A 162 1.69 -6.21 -2.54
CA ILE A 162 1.01 -7.49 -2.79
C ILE A 162 1.29 -8.50 -1.69
N LEU A 163 2.52 -8.56 -1.16
CA LEU A 163 2.84 -9.43 -0.02
C LEU A 163 2.04 -9.03 1.24
N ALA A 164 1.91 -7.73 1.51
CA ALA A 164 1.08 -7.22 2.61
C ALA A 164 -0.38 -7.66 2.47
N LYS A 165 -0.94 -7.61 1.24
CA LYS A 165 -2.30 -8.08 0.95
C LYS A 165 -2.44 -9.58 1.21
N VAL A 166 -1.53 -10.39 0.67
CA VAL A 166 -1.55 -11.85 0.86
C VAL A 166 -1.45 -12.19 2.34
N SER A 167 -0.55 -11.54 3.07
CA SER A 167 -0.37 -11.71 4.52
C SER A 167 -1.63 -11.35 5.29
N GLY A 168 -2.23 -10.18 5.02
CA GLY A 168 -3.48 -9.74 5.65
C GLY A 168 -4.63 -10.73 5.43
N ILE A 169 -4.84 -11.18 4.18
CA ILE A 169 -5.87 -12.18 3.87
C ILE A 169 -5.62 -13.48 4.65
N LEU A 170 -4.37 -13.94 4.74
CA LEU A 170 -4.04 -15.16 5.49
C LEU A 170 -4.28 -14.98 6.99
N GLU A 171 -3.90 -13.86 7.59
CA GLU A 171 -4.15 -13.59 9.01
C GLU A 171 -5.65 -13.53 9.31
N ASP A 172 -6.43 -12.81 8.50
CA ASP A 172 -7.89 -12.68 8.64
C ASP A 172 -8.61 -14.03 8.50
N ASN A 173 -8.02 -14.96 7.76
CA ASN A 173 -8.59 -16.28 7.47
C ASN A 173 -7.81 -17.43 8.15
N ARG A 174 -7.04 -17.14 9.21
CA ARG A 174 -6.31 -18.14 10.03
C ARG A 174 -5.42 -19.09 9.21
N GLY A 175 -4.83 -18.58 8.12
CA GLY A 175 -3.94 -19.30 7.22
C GLY A 175 -4.65 -20.07 6.10
N ASP A 176 -5.96 -19.92 5.91
CA ASP A 176 -6.68 -20.57 4.82
C ASP A 176 -6.31 -19.96 3.46
N THR A 177 -5.43 -20.65 2.72
CA THR A 177 -5.01 -20.24 1.38
C THR A 177 -6.14 -20.24 0.34
N PHE A 178 -7.30 -20.88 0.60
CA PHE A 178 -8.45 -20.76 -0.28
C PHE A 178 -9.00 -19.33 -0.32
N ALA A 179 -8.86 -18.57 0.76
CA ALA A 179 -9.27 -17.17 0.82
C ALA A 179 -8.56 -16.30 -0.23
N LEU A 180 -7.30 -16.62 -0.57
CA LEU A 180 -6.53 -15.93 -1.60
C LEU A 180 -7.15 -16.07 -3.00
N LYS A 181 -7.89 -17.16 -3.27
CA LYS A 181 -8.59 -17.37 -4.56
C LYS A 181 -9.77 -16.42 -4.75
N ARG A 182 -10.31 -15.87 -3.65
CA ARG A 182 -11.45 -14.96 -3.68
C ARG A 182 -11.05 -13.53 -4.04
N ASP A 183 -9.76 -13.20 -3.94
CA ASP A 183 -9.23 -11.93 -4.42
C ASP A 183 -9.05 -11.98 -5.93
N GLY A 184 -9.85 -11.21 -6.66
CA GLY A 184 -9.83 -11.18 -8.12
C GLY A 184 -8.54 -10.64 -8.73
N GLY A 185 -7.75 -9.87 -7.97
CA GLY A 185 -6.49 -9.28 -8.43
C GLY A 185 -5.30 -10.23 -8.28
N LEU A 186 -5.23 -10.97 -7.17
CA LEU A 186 -4.15 -11.91 -6.87
C LEU A 186 -4.11 -13.08 -7.86
N GLN A 187 -5.27 -13.56 -8.32
CA GLN A 187 -5.36 -14.75 -9.17
C GLN A 187 -4.51 -15.90 -8.63
N TYR A 188 -4.67 -16.18 -7.33
CA TYR A 188 -3.94 -17.25 -6.67
C TYR A 188 -4.41 -18.60 -7.22
N ASP A 189 -3.47 -19.41 -7.72
CA ASP A 189 -3.79 -20.76 -8.16
C ASP A 189 -2.59 -21.72 -8.04
N VAL A 190 -2.87 -23.01 -8.19
CA VAL A 190 -1.87 -24.07 -8.16
C VAL A 190 -1.51 -24.45 -9.59
N TYR A 191 -0.21 -24.48 -9.89
CA TYR A 191 0.26 -24.93 -11.20
C TYR A 191 -0.10 -26.40 -11.44
N THR A 192 -0.57 -26.71 -12.64
CA THR A 192 -0.82 -28.08 -13.06
C THR A 192 0.50 -28.84 -13.22
N ASN A 193 0.61 -30.02 -12.62
CA ASN A 193 1.77 -30.92 -12.72
C ASN A 193 3.13 -30.32 -12.30
N LYS A 194 3.13 -29.26 -11.45
CA LYS A 194 4.37 -28.70 -10.88
C LYS A 194 4.43 -28.98 -9.39
N TYR A 195 5.46 -29.70 -8.99
CA TYR A 195 5.68 -30.11 -7.61
C TYR A 195 7.12 -29.84 -7.21
N THR A 196 7.32 -29.60 -5.91
CA THR A 196 8.66 -29.61 -5.33
C THR A 196 9.25 -31.03 -5.33
N LYS A 197 10.56 -31.16 -5.03
CA LYS A 197 11.24 -32.47 -5.00
C LYS A 197 10.62 -33.46 -4.00
N ASP A 198 10.04 -32.93 -2.93
CA ASP A 198 9.29 -33.62 -1.88
C ASP A 198 7.80 -33.82 -2.20
N GLY A 199 7.37 -33.50 -3.44
CA GLY A 199 6.03 -33.79 -3.95
C GLY A 199 4.95 -32.77 -3.59
N ARG A 200 5.30 -31.59 -3.05
CA ARG A 200 4.31 -30.57 -2.69
C ARG A 200 3.90 -29.74 -3.91
N PRO A 201 2.60 -29.44 -4.09
CA PRO A 201 2.13 -28.64 -5.21
C PRO A 201 2.66 -27.21 -5.13
N ILE A 202 3.06 -26.66 -6.28
CA ILE A 202 3.55 -25.28 -6.37
C ILE A 202 2.39 -24.35 -6.75
N GLY A 203 2.07 -23.42 -5.86
CA GLY A 203 1.15 -22.31 -6.08
C GLY A 203 1.82 -21.09 -6.68
N HIS A 204 1.01 -20.15 -7.14
CA HIS A 204 1.45 -18.82 -7.54
C HIS A 204 0.38 -17.77 -7.35
N PHE A 205 0.80 -16.52 -7.21
CA PHE A 205 -0.08 -15.36 -7.29
C PHE A 205 0.55 -14.24 -8.11
N ARG A 206 -0.30 -13.36 -8.62
CA ARG A 206 0.02 -12.22 -9.47
C ARG A 206 0.48 -11.04 -8.63
N VAL A 207 1.57 -10.40 -9.08
CA VAL A 207 2.01 -9.09 -8.57
C VAL A 207 1.67 -8.00 -9.57
N SER A 208 1.94 -8.26 -10.86
CA SER A 208 1.56 -7.41 -11.99
C SER A 208 1.12 -8.27 -13.17
N GLN A 209 0.74 -7.67 -14.29
CA GLN A 209 0.38 -8.44 -15.49
C GLN A 209 1.51 -9.37 -15.97
N SER A 210 2.77 -8.97 -15.82
CA SER A 210 3.93 -9.73 -16.26
C SER A 210 4.62 -10.53 -15.16
N ARG A 211 4.44 -10.15 -13.87
CA ARG A 211 5.21 -10.71 -12.75
C ARG A 211 4.37 -11.47 -11.75
N ARG A 212 4.95 -12.56 -11.24
CA ARG A 212 4.30 -13.47 -10.29
C ARG A 212 5.28 -13.92 -9.21
N VAL A 213 4.72 -14.37 -8.10
CA VAL A 213 5.44 -15.10 -7.06
C VAL A 213 5.01 -16.55 -7.10
N SER A 214 5.95 -17.49 -7.06
CA SER A 214 5.66 -18.91 -6.80
C SER A 214 5.88 -19.24 -5.33
N CYS A 215 5.08 -20.17 -4.81
CA CYS A 215 5.09 -20.55 -3.40
C CYS A 215 4.62 -21.98 -3.18
N THR A 216 4.86 -22.51 -1.99
CA THR A 216 4.18 -23.70 -1.46
C THR A 216 3.37 -23.33 -0.22
N ALA A 217 2.20 -23.93 -0.06
CA ALA A 217 1.39 -23.77 1.15
C ALA A 217 1.79 -24.83 2.18
N GLU A 218 2.08 -24.40 3.41
CA GLU A 218 2.45 -25.27 4.53
C GLU A 218 2.05 -24.59 5.85
N ASP A 219 1.38 -25.33 6.75
CA ASP A 219 1.02 -24.88 8.11
C ASP A 219 0.32 -23.50 8.18
N GLY A 220 -0.59 -23.26 7.24
CA GLY A 220 -1.33 -21.99 7.16
C GLY A 220 -0.47 -20.79 6.73
N ALA A 221 0.71 -21.05 6.16
CA ALA A 221 1.63 -20.06 5.64
C ALA A 221 2.00 -20.35 4.18
N LEU A 222 2.55 -19.35 3.49
CA LEU A 222 3.15 -19.50 2.18
C LEU A 222 4.66 -19.39 2.26
N ARG A 223 5.34 -20.43 1.77
CA ARG A 223 6.78 -20.41 1.56
C ARG A 223 7.07 -19.92 0.13
N LEU A 224 7.48 -18.66 0.01
CA LEU A 224 7.73 -17.99 -1.26
C LEU A 224 9.08 -18.42 -1.82
N ARG A 225 9.09 -18.82 -3.10
CA ARG A 225 10.22 -19.48 -3.76
C ARG A 225 10.93 -18.59 -4.76
N ARG A 226 10.19 -18.08 -5.77
CA ARG A 226 10.71 -17.23 -6.84
C ARG A 226 9.82 -16.02 -7.03
N TYR A 227 10.41 -14.91 -7.47
CA TYR A 227 9.70 -13.73 -7.96
C TYR A 227 10.29 -13.30 -9.31
N GLY A 228 9.42 -13.09 -10.29
CA GLY A 228 9.87 -12.72 -11.63
C GLY A 228 8.78 -12.80 -12.68
N GLU A 229 9.18 -12.73 -13.95
CA GLU A 229 8.28 -12.93 -15.09
C GLU A 229 7.63 -14.32 -15.07
N HIS A 230 6.54 -14.47 -15.83
CA HIS A 230 5.80 -15.73 -15.92
C HIS A 230 6.71 -16.93 -16.22
N SER A 231 7.69 -16.75 -17.13
CA SER A 231 8.67 -17.75 -17.56
C SER A 231 9.60 -18.25 -16.45
N ILE A 232 9.85 -17.43 -15.42
CA ILE A 232 10.70 -17.82 -14.28
C ILE A 232 10.01 -18.89 -13.42
N ASN A 233 8.67 -18.98 -13.48
CA ASN A 233 7.91 -20.00 -12.77
C ASN A 233 7.65 -21.28 -13.61
N ASP A 234 8.08 -21.31 -14.88
CA ASP A 234 8.04 -22.52 -15.70
C ASP A 234 9.15 -23.53 -15.34
N ASN A 235 10.15 -23.09 -14.57
CA ASN A 235 11.18 -23.94 -13.97
C ASN A 235 11.39 -23.63 -12.46
N PRO A 236 10.38 -23.88 -11.61
CA PRO A 236 10.29 -23.38 -10.22
C PRO A 236 11.03 -24.20 -9.15
#